data_AF-A0A109FQN0-F1
#
_entry.id   AF-A0A109FQN0-F1
#
_cell.length_a   1.000
_cell.length_b   1.000
_cell.length_c   1.000
_cell.angle_alpha   90.00
_cell.angle_beta   90.00
_cell.angle_gamma   90.00
#
_symmetry.space_group_name_H-M   'P 1'
#
loop_
_entity.id
_entity.type
_entity.pdbx_description
1 polymer ?
#
loop_
_entity_poly.entity_id
_entity_poly.type
_entity_poly.pdbx_seq_one_letter_code
_entity_poly.pdbx_strand_id
1 'polypeptide(L)'
;MQDEQRKLRQLAAATRLRALQREKAASSHAACLRSVRTAERRLEEEQQRYRQLQATFEQQSRAGVALDPAQYEQRLLAQSQSFIELTSRVQALREAQEQESACRTLLGRRTLEVQVTQKAFDTVLHDLQCYLRNQESIDIFDAQQALGASHGA
;
A
#
# COMPACT_ATOMS: atom_id res chain seq x y z
N MET A 1 1.76 36.80 13.56
CA MET A 1 2.09 35.78 14.58
C MET A 1 0.96 34.81 14.92
N GLN A 2 -0.24 35.27 15.31
CA GLN A 2 -1.36 34.35 15.58
C GLN A 2 -1.74 33.47 14.37
N ASP A 3 -1.67 34.04 13.16
CA ASP A 3 -1.96 33.30 11.92
C ASP A 3 -0.94 32.21 11.60
N GLU A 4 0.35 32.42 11.88
CA GLU A 4 1.38 31.41 11.63
C GLU A 4 1.31 30.26 12.65
N GLN A 5 1.07 30.58 13.92
CA GLN A 5 0.83 29.57 14.94
C GLN A 5 -0.44 28.76 14.64
N ARG A 6 -1.49 29.40 14.12
CA ARG A 6 -2.71 28.71 13.67
C ARG A 6 -2.43 27.80 12.47
N LYS A 7 -1.70 28.28 11.45
CA LYS A 7 -1.28 27.48 10.30
C LYS A 7 -0.44 26.27 10.73
N LEU A 8 0.48 26.44 11.67
CA LEU A 8 1.32 25.36 12.18
C LEU A 8 0.52 24.28 12.91
N ARG A 9 -0.47 24.68 13.73
CA ARG A 9 -1.41 23.73 14.37
C ARG A 9 -2.25 22.98 13.34
N GLN A 10 -2.73 23.66 12.31
CA GLN A 10 -3.50 23.04 11.23
C GLN A 10 -2.65 22.05 10.42
N LEU A 11 -1.41 22.42 10.10
CA LEU A 11 -0.47 21.53 9.41
C LEU A 11 -0.10 20.33 10.28
N ALA A 12 0.16 20.51 11.59
CA ALA A 12 0.41 19.40 12.50
C ALA A 12 -0.76 18.40 12.54
N ALA A 13 -2.00 18.89 12.60
CA ALA A 13 -3.19 18.05 12.54
C ALA A 13 -3.31 17.32 11.19
N ALA A 14 -3.07 18.03 10.08
CA ALA A 14 -3.08 17.46 8.74
C ALA A 14 -2.01 16.37 8.58
N THR A 15 -0.78 16.60 9.03
CA THR A 15 0.31 15.63 8.99
C THR A 15 -0.05 14.34 9.75
N ARG A 16 -0.61 14.47 10.96
CA ARG A 16 -1.09 13.31 11.73
C ARG A 16 -2.19 12.54 11.01
N LEU A 17 -3.17 13.25 10.44
CA LEU A 17 -4.24 12.61 9.67
C LEU A 17 -3.70 11.87 8.44
N ARG A 18 -2.77 12.48 7.70
CA ARG A 18 -2.14 11.84 6.53
C ARG A 18 -1.30 10.62 6.92
N ALA A 19 -0.61 10.66 8.06
CA ALA A 19 0.11 9.51 8.60
C ALA A 19 -0.83 8.33 8.88
N LEU A 20 -1.95 8.57 9.58
CA LEU A 20 -2.98 7.55 9.83
C LEU A 20 -3.58 7.00 8.53
N GLN A 21 -3.83 7.86 7.54
CA GLN A 21 -4.32 7.43 6.23
C GLN A 21 -3.30 6.55 5.48
N ARG A 22 -2.00 6.86 5.59
CA ARG A 22 -0.92 6.03 5.04
C ARG A 22 -0.86 4.68 5.74
N GLU A 23 -0.94 4.64 7.07
CA GLU A 23 -0.95 3.39 7.85
C GLU A 23 -2.14 2.49 7.46
N LYS A 24 -3.32 3.09 7.30
CA LYS A 24 -4.50 2.38 6.80
C LYS A 24 -4.28 1.84 5.39
N ALA A 25 -3.69 2.64 4.49
CA ALA A 25 -3.36 2.19 3.14
C ALA A 25 -2.31 1.07 3.13
N ALA A 26 -1.32 1.12 4.02
CA ALA A 26 -0.29 0.09 4.18
C ALA A 26 -0.91 -1.23 4.69
N SER A 27 -1.82 -1.15 5.65
CA SER A 27 -2.57 -2.31 6.16
C SER A 27 -3.42 -2.95 5.07
N SER A 28 -4.09 -2.12 4.24
CA SER A 28 -4.84 -2.59 3.08
C SER A 28 -3.92 -3.27 2.06
N HIS A 29 -2.81 -2.63 1.68
CA HIS A 29 -1.83 -3.21 0.75
C HIS A 29 -1.28 -4.55 1.24
N ALA A 30 -0.96 -4.67 2.53
CA ALA A 30 -0.54 -5.94 3.12
C ALA A 30 -1.63 -7.02 3.04
N ALA A 31 -2.91 -6.66 3.16
CA ALA A 31 -4.02 -7.58 2.95
C ALA A 31 -4.14 -8.00 1.48
N CYS A 32 -4.01 -7.07 0.53
CA CYS A 32 -4.03 -7.36 -0.91
C CYS A 32 -2.87 -8.32 -1.29
N LEU A 33 -1.67 -8.10 -0.75
CA LEU A 33 -0.52 -9.01 -0.93
C LEU A 33 -0.78 -10.42 -0.39
N ARG A 34 -1.43 -10.55 0.77
CA ARG A 34 -1.82 -11.87 1.31
C ARG A 34 -2.84 -12.55 0.41
N SER A 35 -3.78 -11.80 -0.17
CA SER A 35 -4.77 -12.31 -1.12
C SER A 35 -4.08 -12.89 -2.36
N VAL A 36 -3.14 -12.15 -2.97
CA VAL A 36 -2.34 -12.62 -4.12
C VAL A 36 -1.62 -13.92 -3.78
N ARG A 37 -0.88 -13.96 -2.68
CA ARG A 37 -0.16 -15.18 -2.24
C ARG A 37 -1.08 -16.37 -2.03
N THR A 38 -2.30 -16.12 -1.55
CA THR A 38 -3.31 -17.18 -1.34
C THR A 38 -3.84 -17.67 -2.69
N ALA A 39 -4.08 -16.78 -3.63
CA ALA A 39 -4.51 -17.14 -4.99
C ALA A 39 -3.42 -17.91 -5.75
N GLU A 40 -2.15 -17.51 -5.62
CA GLU A 40 -0.99 -18.22 -6.18
C GLU A 40 -0.92 -19.67 -5.68
N ARG A 41 -0.95 -19.87 -4.36
CA ARG A 41 -0.94 -21.21 -3.77
C ARG A 41 -2.10 -22.08 -4.26
N ARG A 42 -3.31 -21.52 -4.32
CA ARG A 42 -4.48 -22.25 -4.84
C ARG A 42 -4.32 -22.62 -6.31
N LEU A 43 -3.73 -21.74 -7.12
CA LEU A 43 -3.45 -22.03 -8.52
C LEU A 43 -2.40 -23.15 -8.65
N GLU A 44 -1.35 -23.12 -7.84
CA GLU A 44 -0.33 -24.18 -7.80
C GLU A 44 -0.93 -25.54 -7.40
N GLU A 45 -1.79 -25.57 -6.37
CA GLU A 45 -2.51 -26.76 -5.95
C GLU A 45 -3.39 -27.33 -7.07
N GLU A 46 -4.18 -26.49 -7.75
CA GLU A 46 -5.00 -26.96 -8.88
C GLU A 46 -4.15 -27.40 -10.08
N GLN A 47 -3.04 -26.73 -10.36
CA GLN A 47 -2.10 -27.17 -11.40
C GLN A 47 -1.51 -28.55 -11.08
N GLN A 48 -1.18 -28.82 -9.82
CA GLN A 48 -0.69 -30.13 -9.40
C GLN A 48 -1.77 -31.20 -9.58
N ARG A 49 -3.02 -30.93 -9.17
CA ARG A 49 -4.15 -31.86 -9.38
C ARG A 49 -4.39 -32.14 -10.86
N TYR A 50 -4.39 -31.09 -11.69
CA TYR A 50 -4.54 -31.23 -13.14
C TYR A 50 -3.43 -32.10 -13.75
N ARG A 51 -2.17 -31.90 -13.35
CA ARG A 51 -1.04 -32.73 -13.80
C ARG A 51 -1.16 -34.19 -13.34
N GLN A 52 -1.60 -34.44 -12.11
CA GLN A 52 -1.82 -35.80 -11.60
C GLN A 52 -2.93 -36.51 -12.37
N LEU A 53 -4.02 -35.81 -12.67
CA LEU A 53 -5.12 -36.33 -13.48
C LEU A 53 -4.61 -36.70 -14.89
N GLN A 54 -3.86 -35.80 -15.54
CA GLN A 54 -3.25 -36.07 -16.84
C GLN A 54 -2.29 -37.27 -16.81
N ALA A 55 -1.42 -37.36 -15.80
CA ALA A 55 -0.49 -38.48 -15.66
C ALA A 55 -1.22 -39.82 -15.50
N THR A 56 -2.32 -39.84 -14.74
CA THR A 56 -3.16 -41.04 -14.57
C THR A 56 -3.75 -41.48 -15.91
N PHE A 57 -4.27 -40.54 -16.69
CA PHE A 57 -4.82 -40.80 -18.02
C PHE A 57 -3.77 -41.24 -19.05
N GLU A 58 -2.56 -40.68 -19.00
CA GLU A 58 -1.44 -41.11 -19.81
C GLU A 58 -1.00 -42.54 -19.46
N GLN A 59 -0.95 -42.87 -18.17
CA GLN A 59 -0.60 -44.21 -17.71
C GLN A 59 -1.62 -45.26 -18.17
N GLN A 60 -2.92 -44.96 -18.08
CA GLN A 60 -3.99 -45.83 -18.60
C GLN A 60 -3.86 -46.04 -20.11
N SER A 61 -3.52 -44.99 -20.86
CA SER A 61 -3.27 -45.06 -22.31
C SER A 61 -2.07 -45.95 -22.64
N ARG A 62 -0.93 -45.77 -21.93
CA ARG A 62 0.29 -46.57 -22.13
C ARG A 62 0.11 -48.04 -21.77
N ALA A 63 -0.72 -48.34 -20.76
CA ALA A 63 -1.04 -49.71 -20.38
C ALA A 63 -2.01 -50.40 -21.35
N GLY A 64 -2.50 -49.70 -22.40
CA GLY A 64 -3.43 -50.26 -23.37
C GLY A 64 -4.79 -50.59 -22.78
N VAL A 65 -5.20 -49.89 -21.71
CA VAL A 65 -6.49 -50.10 -21.07
C VAL A 65 -7.59 -49.79 -22.07
N ALA A 66 -8.35 -50.81 -22.46
CA ALA A 66 -9.55 -50.64 -23.27
C ALA A 66 -10.61 -49.95 -22.42
N LEU A 67 -10.78 -48.65 -22.62
CA LEU A 67 -11.84 -47.88 -22.00
C LEU A 67 -13.14 -48.18 -22.74
N ASP A 68 -14.19 -48.50 -21.98
CA ASP A 68 -15.54 -48.50 -22.55
C ASP A 68 -15.98 -47.04 -22.86
N PRO A 69 -17.02 -46.86 -23.70
CA PRO A 69 -17.48 -45.52 -24.06
C PRO A 69 -17.87 -44.65 -22.84
N ALA A 70 -18.42 -45.24 -21.78
CA ALA A 70 -18.82 -44.50 -20.58
C ALA A 70 -17.60 -44.01 -19.78
N GLN A 71 -16.54 -44.82 -19.68
CA GLN A 71 -15.28 -44.44 -19.05
C GLN A 71 -14.55 -43.37 -19.84
N TYR A 72 -14.61 -43.41 -21.18
CA TYR A 72 -14.08 -42.35 -22.03
C TYR A 72 -14.81 -41.02 -21.80
N GLU A 73 -16.14 -41.02 -21.74
CA GLU A 73 -16.94 -39.84 -21.44
C GLU A 73 -16.63 -39.28 -20.04
N GLN A 74 -16.52 -40.15 -19.02
CA GLN A 74 -16.14 -39.75 -17.66
C GLN A 74 -14.76 -39.08 -17.62
N ARG A 75 -13.79 -39.61 -18.37
CA ARG A 75 -12.46 -39.02 -18.51
C ARG A 75 -12.54 -37.63 -19.13
N LEU A 76 -13.31 -37.46 -20.21
CA LEU A 76 -13.47 -36.16 -20.87
C LEU A 76 -14.14 -35.13 -19.94
N LEU A 77 -15.15 -35.55 -19.18
CA LEU A 77 -15.82 -34.71 -18.19
C LEU A 77 -14.87 -34.29 -17.06
N ALA A 78 -14.09 -35.22 -16.51
CA ALA A 78 -13.11 -34.91 -15.48
C ALA A 78 -12.04 -33.92 -15.98
N GLN A 79 -11.58 -34.08 -17.22
CA GLN A 79 -10.61 -33.16 -17.83
C GLN A 79 -11.20 -31.76 -18.06
N SER A 80 -12.44 -31.69 -18.55
CA SER A 80 -13.10 -30.40 -18.80
C SER A 80 -13.38 -29.65 -17.50
N GLN A 81 -13.87 -30.35 -16.46
CA GLN A 81 -14.09 -29.78 -15.14
C GLN A 81 -12.79 -29.24 -14.54
N SER A 82 -11.72 -30.03 -14.56
CA SER A 82 -10.43 -29.60 -14.01
C SER A 82 -9.83 -28.41 -14.79
N PHE A 83 -10.04 -28.35 -16.11
CA PHE A 83 -9.64 -27.19 -16.91
C PHE A 83 -10.46 -25.92 -16.56
N ILE A 84 -11.77 -26.06 -16.36
CA ILE A 84 -12.64 -24.95 -15.90
C ILE A 84 -12.18 -24.45 -14.52
N GLU A 85 -11.88 -25.35 -13.59
CA GLU A 85 -11.36 -24.98 -12.28
C GLU A 85 -10.02 -24.25 -12.40
N LEU A 86 -9.10 -24.75 -13.20
CA LEU A 86 -7.80 -24.12 -13.43
C LEU A 86 -7.95 -22.71 -14.00
N THR A 87 -8.78 -22.54 -15.03
CA THR A 87 -9.04 -21.22 -15.64
C THR A 87 -9.70 -20.26 -14.65
N SER A 88 -10.62 -20.74 -13.81
CA SER A 88 -11.21 -19.94 -12.71
C SER A 88 -10.16 -19.48 -11.69
N ARG A 89 -9.16 -20.32 -11.35
CA ARG A 89 -8.07 -19.94 -10.44
C ARG A 89 -7.14 -18.91 -11.07
N VAL A 90 -6.83 -19.04 -12.36
CA VAL A 90 -6.06 -18.04 -13.10
C VAL A 90 -6.77 -16.69 -13.09
N GLN A 91 -8.08 -16.68 -13.31
CA GLN A 91 -8.88 -15.46 -13.27
C GLN A 91 -8.88 -14.84 -11.87
N ALA A 92 -9.07 -15.63 -10.82
CA ALA A 92 -9.00 -15.16 -9.44
C ALA A 92 -7.62 -14.58 -9.07
N LEU A 93 -6.54 -15.17 -9.58
CA LEU A 93 -5.19 -14.61 -9.40
C LEU A 93 -5.04 -13.24 -10.10
N ARG A 94 -5.54 -13.10 -11.32
CA ARG A 94 -5.53 -11.82 -12.04
C ARG A 94 -6.28 -10.74 -11.27
N GLU A 95 -7.48 -11.04 -10.79
CA GLU A 95 -8.28 -10.10 -9.99
C GLU A 95 -7.56 -9.69 -8.70
N ALA A 96 -6.93 -10.65 -8.01
CA ALA A 96 -6.13 -10.35 -6.83
C ALA A 96 -4.91 -9.46 -7.14
N GLN A 97 -4.25 -9.68 -8.27
CA GLN A 97 -3.11 -8.86 -8.73
C GLN A 97 -3.55 -7.45 -9.13
N GLU A 98 -4.68 -7.31 -9.83
CA GLU A 98 -5.27 -6.01 -10.15
C GLU A 98 -5.61 -5.24 -8.87
N GLN A 99 -6.22 -5.91 -7.89
CA GLN A 99 -6.51 -5.32 -6.60
C GLN A 99 -5.22 -4.90 -5.85
N GLU A 100 -4.18 -5.74 -5.83
CA GLU A 100 -2.87 -5.39 -5.24
C GLU A 100 -2.28 -4.15 -5.89
N SER A 101 -2.35 -4.04 -7.21
CA SER A 101 -1.84 -2.90 -7.96
C SER A 101 -2.56 -1.59 -7.58
N ALA A 102 -3.88 -1.66 -7.37
CA ALA A 102 -4.68 -0.53 -6.90
C ALA A 102 -4.32 -0.15 -5.45
N CYS A 103 -4.17 -1.14 -4.56
CA CYS A 103 -3.74 -0.93 -3.17
C CYS A 103 -2.35 -0.29 -3.10
N ARG A 104 -1.42 -0.76 -3.94
CA ARG A 104 -0.05 -0.23 -4.07
C ARG A 104 -0.04 1.22 -4.54
N THR A 105 -0.84 1.53 -5.56
CA THR A 105 -0.98 2.89 -6.09
C THR A 105 -1.53 3.85 -5.02
N LEU A 106 -2.56 3.42 -4.28
CA LEU A 106 -3.12 4.18 -3.18
C LEU A 106 -2.08 4.43 -2.07
N LEU A 107 -1.31 3.42 -1.69
CA LEU A 107 -0.23 3.56 -0.70
C LEU A 107 0.84 4.54 -1.18
N GLY A 108 1.24 4.47 -2.45
CA GLY A 108 2.17 5.42 -3.06
C GLY A 108 1.65 6.86 -2.96
N ARG A 109 0.39 7.09 -3.35
CA ARG A 109 -0.25 8.40 -3.23
C ARG A 109 -0.29 8.92 -1.78
N ARG A 110 -0.68 8.09 -0.81
CA ARG A 110 -0.72 8.50 0.61
C ARG A 110 0.67 8.78 1.16
N THR A 111 1.68 8.06 0.70
CA THR A 111 3.08 8.30 1.07
C THR A 111 3.55 9.67 0.56
N LEU A 112 3.23 10.01 -0.70
CA LEU A 112 3.51 11.34 -1.25
C LEU A 112 2.80 12.45 -0.49
N GLU A 113 1.52 12.28 -0.15
CA GLU A 113 0.76 13.26 0.63
C GLU A 113 1.38 13.53 2.02
N VAL A 114 1.89 12.49 2.69
CA VAL A 114 2.65 12.63 3.95
C VAL A 114 3.92 13.44 3.73
N GLN A 115 4.70 13.14 2.69
CA GLN A 115 5.94 13.87 2.40
C GLN A 115 5.69 15.35 2.10
N VAL A 116 4.67 15.66 1.29
CA VAL A 116 4.31 17.04 0.95
C VAL A 116 3.85 17.81 2.18
N THR A 117 3.00 17.20 3.01
CA THR A 117 2.50 17.86 4.23
C THR A 117 3.58 18.03 5.29
N GLN A 118 4.47 17.05 5.44
CA GLN A 118 5.63 17.16 6.33
C GLN A 118 6.57 18.30 5.88
N LYS A 119 6.89 18.37 4.59
CA LYS A 119 7.73 19.44 4.05
C LYS A 119 7.12 20.82 4.29
N ALA A 120 5.82 20.98 4.06
CA ALA A 120 5.11 22.23 4.33
C ALA A 120 5.13 22.59 5.83
N PHE A 121 4.98 21.60 6.72
CA PHE A 121 5.10 21.79 8.15
C PHE A 121 6.50 22.26 8.55
N ASP A 122 7.55 21.61 8.04
CA ASP A 122 8.94 21.95 8.35
C ASP A 122 9.31 23.35 7.86
N THR A 123 8.83 23.76 6.68
CA THR A 123 9.02 25.12 6.15
C THR A 123 8.38 26.16 7.06
N VAL A 124 7.10 26.00 7.43
CA VAL A 124 6.42 26.99 8.30
C VAL A 124 7.04 27.02 9.70
N LEU A 125 7.49 25.87 10.22
CA LEU A 125 8.18 25.81 11.49
C LEU A 125 9.52 26.57 11.44
N HIS A 126 10.28 26.39 10.36
CA HIS A 126 11.54 27.10 10.14
C HIS A 126 11.34 28.61 10.04
N ASP A 127 10.37 29.06 9.24
CA ASP A 127 10.06 30.49 9.08
C ASP A 127 9.68 31.13 10.41
N LEU A 128 8.86 30.44 11.22
CA LEU A 128 8.47 30.90 12.55
C LEU A 128 9.68 30.99 13.49
N GLN A 129 10.59 30.02 13.46
CA GLN A 129 11.82 30.04 14.27
C GLN A 129 12.73 31.20 13.87
N CYS A 130 12.90 31.45 12.57
CA CYS A 130 13.67 32.58 12.05
C CYS A 130 13.05 33.92 12.49
N TYR A 131 11.73 34.04 12.40
CA TYR A 131 11.02 35.23 12.86
C TYR A 131 11.22 35.47 14.36
N LEU A 132 11.01 34.46 15.20
CA LEU A 132 11.16 34.57 16.65
C LEU A 132 12.58 35.00 17.03
N ARG A 133 13.60 34.40 16.40
CA ARG A 133 15.00 34.76 16.64
C ARG A 133 15.31 36.21 16.24
N ASN A 134 14.74 36.68 15.13
CA ASN A 134 14.89 38.07 14.70
C ASN A 134 14.21 39.03 15.66
N GLN A 135 13.02 38.69 16.15
CA GLN A 135 12.30 39.48 17.15
C GLN A 135 13.06 39.55 18.47
N GLU A 136 13.56 38.42 18.98
CA GLU A 136 14.40 38.39 20.19
C GLU A 136 15.63 39.29 20.04
N SER A 137 16.24 39.33 18.85
CA SER A 137 17.39 40.19 18.59
C SER A 137 17.03 41.69 18.63
N ILE A 138 15.85 42.06 18.14
CA ILE A 138 15.33 43.43 18.22
C ILE A 138 15.01 43.78 19.67
N ASP A 139 14.31 42.90 20.40
CA ASP A 139 13.95 43.13 21.80
C ASP A 139 15.20 43.30 22.68
N ILE A 140 16.26 42.53 22.43
CA ILE A 140 17.56 42.69 23.11
C ILE A 140 18.20 44.04 22.80
N PHE A 141 18.18 44.46 21.53
CA PHE A 141 18.74 45.75 21.11
C PHE A 141 17.98 46.92 21.76
N ASP A 142 16.65 46.89 21.73
CA ASP A 142 15.79 47.91 22.32
C ASP A 142 15.98 48.00 23.84
N ALA A 143 16.11 46.86 24.53
CA ALA A 143 16.41 46.81 25.96
C ALA A 143 17.77 47.45 26.29
N GLN A 144 18.80 47.22 25.46
CA GLN A 144 20.13 47.82 25.63
C GLN A 144 20.11 49.34 25.41
N GLN A 145 19.37 49.84 24.40
CA GLN A 145 19.21 51.29 24.20
C GLN A 145 18.46 51.96 25.35
N ALA A 146 17.39 51.34 25.86
CA ALA A 146 16.61 51.88 26.98
C ALA A 146 17.45 52.01 28.26
N LEU A 147 18.34 51.04 28.53
CA LEU A 147 19.28 51.11 29.65
C LEU A 147 20.35 52.20 29.45
N GLY A 148 20.87 52.35 28.24
CA GLY A 148 21.85 53.41 27.90
C GLY A 148 21.28 54.83 27.95
N ALA A 149 19.99 55.02 27.62
CA ALA A 149 19.31 56.31 27.70
C ALA A 149 19.06 56.79 29.15
N SER A 150 19.14 55.89 30.14
CA SER A 150 18.94 56.23 31.56
C SER A 150 20.18 56.76 32.28
N HIS A 151 21.33 56.82 31.61
CA HIS A 151 22.60 57.33 32.16
C HIS A 151 23.07 58.67 31.57
N GLY A 152 22.19 59.36 30.83
CA GLY A 152 22.40 60.75 30.40
C GLY A 152 21.55 61.73 31.22
N ALA A 153 21.93 61.96 32.48
CA ALA A 153 21.48 63.08 33.30
C ALA A 153 22.68 63.70 34.01
#